data_AF-A0AB36BKU7-F1
#
_entry.id   AF-A0AB36BKU7-F1
#
_cell.length_a   1.000
_cell.length_b   1.000
_cell.length_c   1.000
_cell.angle_alpha   90.00
_cell.angle_beta   90.00
_cell.angle_gamma   90.00
#
_symmetry.space_group_name_H-M   'P 1'
#
loop_
_entity.id
_entity.type
_entity.pdbx_description
1 polymer ?
#
loop_
_entity_poly.entity_id
_entity_poly.type
_entity_poly.pdbx_seq_one_letter_code
_entity_poly.pdbx_strand_id
1 'polypeptide(L)'
;MLGSSNENNETCEADVLQSPFDLDPGTPFTFTPVDNEDVIKLGYPVAIQSPTENPCKYGSTVWKLSSRNEVPAEIITTGGIINTPLSCLRITRPRAPAFPALDTYTLESCPFMCGVGGIKICKPIGTYTSNYQRHLSPNAEWPFEFILIKASESAVITAVV
;
A
#
# COMPACT_ATOMS: atom_id res chain seq x y z
N MET A 1 8.79 -4.48 0.01
CA MET A 1 8.88 -5.89 -0.40
C MET A 1 7.58 -6.59 -0.07
N LEU A 2 7.26 -7.68 -0.75
CA LEU A 2 6.13 -8.55 -0.39
C LEU A 2 6.62 -9.64 0.58
N GLY A 3 5.85 -9.91 1.62
CA GLY A 3 6.07 -11.03 2.53
C GLY A 3 5.64 -12.38 1.94
N SER A 4 5.88 -13.46 2.68
CA SER A 4 5.38 -14.80 2.31
C SER A 4 3.86 -14.81 2.22
N SER A 5 3.30 -15.52 1.24
CA SER A 5 1.85 -15.66 1.09
C SER A 5 1.25 -16.62 2.12
N ASN A 6 0.06 -16.30 2.61
CA ASN A 6 -0.77 -17.24 3.36
C ASN A 6 -1.79 -17.87 2.40
N GLU A 7 -1.54 -19.11 1.96
CA GLU A 7 -2.48 -19.89 1.15
C GLU A 7 -3.49 -20.61 2.04
N ASN A 8 -4.55 -19.91 2.44
CA ASN A 8 -5.71 -20.57 3.06
C ASN A 8 -6.76 -20.84 1.97
N ASN A 9 -6.73 -22.06 1.43
CA ASN A 9 -7.74 -22.79 0.63
C ASN A 9 -8.61 -22.07 -0.43
N GLU A 10 -8.43 -20.77 -0.72
CA GLU A 10 -9.13 -20.01 -1.78
C GLU A 10 -8.71 -18.51 -1.87
N THR A 11 -8.03 -17.95 -0.85
CA THR A 11 -7.54 -16.56 -0.88
C THR A 11 -6.05 -16.50 -0.58
N CYS A 12 -5.26 -16.01 -1.54
CA CYS A 12 -3.83 -15.84 -1.39
C CYS A 12 -3.50 -14.34 -1.34
N GLU A 13 -3.09 -13.90 -0.16
CA GLU A 13 -2.72 -12.52 0.16
C GLU A 13 -1.27 -12.52 0.65
N ALA A 14 -0.53 -11.47 0.31
CA ALA A 14 0.83 -11.25 0.77
C ALA A 14 0.91 -9.93 1.53
N ASP A 15 1.65 -9.92 2.62
CA ASP A 15 1.86 -8.71 3.42
C ASP A 15 2.76 -7.72 2.68
N VAL A 16 2.46 -6.43 2.80
CA VAL A 16 3.33 -5.36 2.30
C VAL A 16 4.28 -4.93 3.40
N LEU A 17 5.56 -5.21 3.20
CA LEU A 17 6.61 -5.02 4.19
C LEU A 17 7.62 -3.94 3.76
N GLN A 18 8.11 -3.19 4.72
CA GLN A 18 9.28 -2.32 4.55
C GLN A 18 10.56 -3.15 4.72
N SER A 19 11.53 -2.98 3.80
CA SER A 19 12.85 -3.63 3.95
C SER A 19 13.54 -3.14 5.21
N PRO A 20 14.20 -4.03 6.00
CA PRO A 20 15.06 -3.60 7.09
C PRO A 20 16.38 -2.99 6.59
N PHE A 21 16.70 -3.12 5.29
CA PHE A 21 17.94 -2.64 4.70
C PHE A 21 17.70 -1.40 3.84
N ASP A 22 18.33 -0.27 4.17
CA ASP A 22 18.14 1.00 3.46
C ASP A 22 18.65 0.99 2.00
N LEU A 23 19.55 0.05 1.68
CA LEU A 23 20.10 -0.13 0.32
C LEU A 23 19.21 -1.00 -0.58
N ASP A 24 18.18 -1.62 -0.02
CA ASP A 24 17.23 -2.42 -0.79
C ASP A 24 16.05 -1.54 -1.24
N PRO A 25 15.95 -1.22 -2.54
CA PRO A 25 14.83 -0.43 -3.06
C PRO A 25 13.50 -1.19 -2.99
N GLY A 26 13.54 -2.49 -2.72
CA GLY A 26 12.39 -3.36 -2.65
C GLY A 26 11.76 -3.64 -4.02
N THR A 27 10.51 -4.08 -3.97
CA THR A 27 9.71 -4.38 -5.15
C THR A 27 9.06 -3.10 -5.67
N PRO A 28 9.15 -2.79 -6.98
CA PRO A 28 8.44 -1.64 -7.54
C PRO A 28 6.92 -1.81 -7.40
N PHE A 29 6.17 -0.73 -7.58
CA PHE A 29 4.72 -0.73 -7.60
C PHE A 29 4.21 0.35 -8.54
N THR A 30 2.95 0.25 -8.93
CA THR A 30 2.25 1.22 -9.77
C THR A 30 1.13 1.90 -8.99
N PHE A 31 0.81 3.11 -9.43
CA PHE A 31 -0.32 3.89 -8.96
C PHE A 31 -1.37 3.96 -10.07
N THR A 32 -2.63 3.75 -9.72
CA THR A 32 -3.77 3.90 -10.62
C THR A 32 -4.78 4.84 -9.97
N PRO A 33 -4.99 6.07 -10.49
CA PRO A 33 -6.02 6.97 -9.99
C PRO A 33 -7.40 6.32 -10.06
N VAL A 34 -8.17 6.42 -8.98
CA VAL A 34 -9.51 5.80 -8.92
C VAL A 34 -10.49 6.50 -9.89
N ASP A 35 -10.24 7.77 -10.21
CA ASP A 35 -10.98 8.56 -11.20
C ASP A 35 -10.53 8.32 -12.65
N ASN A 36 -9.57 7.42 -12.88
CA ASN A 36 -8.99 7.09 -14.19
C ASN A 36 -8.32 8.27 -14.92
N GLU A 37 -7.80 9.25 -14.17
CA GLU A 37 -6.94 10.28 -14.75
C GLU A 37 -5.51 9.78 -15.01
N ASP A 38 -4.76 10.52 -15.84
CA ASP A 38 -3.38 10.17 -16.21
C ASP A 38 -2.33 10.66 -15.19
N VAL A 39 -2.75 11.40 -14.16
CA VAL A 39 -1.86 12.05 -13.18
C VAL A 39 -2.26 11.67 -11.76
N ILE A 40 -1.28 11.29 -10.94
CA ILE A 40 -1.52 11.07 -9.51
C ILE A 40 -1.61 12.42 -8.79
N LYS A 41 -2.81 12.77 -8.32
CA LYS A 41 -3.05 13.98 -7.51
C LYS A 41 -2.88 13.67 -6.02
N LEU A 42 -2.12 14.51 -5.31
CA LEU A 42 -2.01 14.41 -3.87
C LEU A 42 -3.38 14.63 -3.19
N GLY A 43 -3.69 13.79 -2.21
CA GLY A 43 -4.94 13.84 -1.46
C GLY A 43 -6.14 13.17 -2.13
N TYR A 44 -5.98 12.67 -3.38
CA TYR A 44 -7.00 11.95 -4.13
C TYR A 44 -6.81 10.43 -4.00
N PRO A 45 -7.90 9.64 -4.13
CA PRO A 45 -7.83 8.20 -3.97
C PRO A 45 -7.06 7.54 -5.11
N VAL A 46 -6.16 6.63 -4.75
CA VAL A 46 -5.29 5.90 -5.66
C VAL A 46 -5.25 4.43 -5.26
N ALA A 47 -5.30 3.54 -6.25
CA ALA A 47 -4.96 2.14 -6.05
C ALA A 47 -3.45 1.96 -6.20
N ILE A 48 -2.86 1.15 -5.31
CA ILE A 48 -1.45 0.78 -5.37
C ILE A 48 -1.38 -0.71 -5.72
N GLN A 49 -0.53 -1.07 -6.68
CA GLN A 49 -0.37 -2.45 -7.14
C GLN A 49 1.11 -2.83 -7.19
N SER A 50 1.46 -4.01 -6.68
CA SER A 50 2.81 -4.57 -6.86
C SER A 50 2.83 -5.58 -8.02
N PRO A 51 4.00 -5.85 -8.65
CA PRO A 51 4.15 -6.81 -9.73
C PRO A 51 3.66 -8.22 -9.43
N THR A 52 3.36 -8.93 -10.51
CA THR A 52 2.72 -10.26 -10.58
C THR A 52 3.68 -11.44 -10.50
N GLU A 53 4.96 -11.27 -10.14
CA GLU A 53 5.65 -12.33 -9.36
C GLU A 53 5.07 -12.35 -7.94
N ASN A 54 3.75 -12.46 -7.91
CA ASN A 54 2.94 -12.68 -6.77
C ASN A 54 3.27 -14.11 -6.35
N PRO A 55 3.64 -14.39 -5.09
CA PRO A 55 3.64 -15.77 -4.61
C PRO A 55 2.29 -16.45 -4.85
N CYS A 56 1.22 -15.67 -5.07
CA CYS A 56 -0.11 -16.11 -5.45
C CYS A 56 -0.37 -16.01 -6.97
N LYS A 57 -0.34 -17.13 -7.69
CA LYS A 57 -0.53 -17.20 -9.16
C LYS A 57 -1.85 -16.58 -9.69
N TYR A 58 -2.89 -16.45 -8.86
CA TYR A 58 -4.22 -15.96 -9.26
C TYR A 58 -4.78 -14.84 -8.34
N GLY A 59 -3.97 -14.29 -7.43
CA GLY A 59 -4.41 -13.27 -6.49
C GLY A 59 -4.28 -11.85 -7.04
N SER A 60 -5.21 -10.96 -6.69
CA SER A 60 -5.07 -9.52 -6.95
C SER A 60 -3.82 -8.97 -6.25
N THR A 61 -3.05 -8.13 -6.94
CA THR A 61 -1.87 -7.46 -6.38
C THR A 61 -2.18 -6.06 -5.85
N VAL A 62 -3.45 -5.65 -5.88
CA VAL A 62 -3.92 -4.37 -5.34
C VAL A 62 -3.75 -4.39 -3.82
N TRP A 63 -3.19 -3.32 -3.27
CA TRP A 63 -3.03 -3.14 -1.84
C TRP A 63 -4.39 -2.90 -1.19
N LYS A 64 -4.59 -3.46 0.00
CA LYS A 64 -5.75 -3.24 0.86
C LYS A 64 -5.35 -3.29 2.32
N LEU A 65 -6.17 -2.71 3.19
CA LEU A 65 -6.16 -3.09 4.60
C LEU A 65 -6.67 -4.53 4.76
N SER A 66 -5.97 -5.33 5.55
CA SER A 66 -6.36 -6.68 5.88
C SER A 66 -7.72 -6.69 6.57
N SER A 67 -8.60 -7.57 6.11
CA SER A 67 -9.89 -7.84 6.76
C SER A 67 -9.78 -9.11 7.59
N ARG A 68 -9.08 -9.08 8.72
CA ARG A 68 -9.04 -10.26 9.61
C ARG A 68 -9.22 -9.90 11.07
N ASN A 69 -10.10 -10.66 11.71
CA ASN A 69 -10.24 -10.82 13.16
C ASN A 69 -9.04 -11.57 13.79
N GLU A 70 -7.89 -11.59 13.12
CA GLU A 70 -6.69 -12.31 13.55
C GLU A 70 -5.57 -11.29 13.73
N VAL A 71 -5.03 -11.24 14.95
CA VAL A 71 -3.81 -10.51 15.31
C VAL A 71 -2.68 -10.95 14.37
N PRO A 72 -1.90 -10.03 13.78
CA PRO A 72 -1.69 -8.65 14.22
C PRO A 72 -2.68 -7.64 13.63
N ALA A 73 -2.65 -6.43 14.20
CA ALA A 73 -3.47 -5.27 13.88
C ALA A 73 -3.71 -5.03 12.36
N GLU A 74 -4.72 -4.21 11.98
CA GLU A 74 -4.95 -3.79 10.59
C GLU A 74 -3.61 -3.50 9.88
N ILE A 75 -3.22 -4.30 8.87
CA ILE A 75 -1.97 -4.13 8.10
C ILE A 75 -2.31 -4.02 6.61
N ILE A 76 -1.40 -3.47 5.82
CA ILE A 76 -1.53 -3.45 4.36
C ILE A 76 -1.09 -4.80 3.79
N THR A 77 -1.97 -5.42 3.02
CA THR A 77 -1.77 -6.67 2.29
C THR A 77 -2.15 -6.51 0.83
N THR A 78 -1.81 -7.47 -0.03
CA THR A 78 -2.37 -7.60 -1.38
C THR A 78 -3.76 -8.26 -1.35
N GLY A 79 -4.39 -8.48 -2.51
CA GLY A 79 -5.73 -9.08 -2.60
C GLY A 79 -6.87 -8.06 -2.55
N GLY A 80 -6.56 -6.78 -2.82
CA GLY A 80 -7.53 -5.69 -2.89
C GLY A 80 -8.36 -5.66 -4.17
N ILE A 81 -9.37 -4.80 -4.18
CA ILE A 81 -10.17 -4.48 -5.36
C ILE A 81 -10.16 -2.96 -5.49
N ILE A 82 -9.82 -2.47 -6.68
CA ILE A 82 -9.79 -1.02 -6.97
C ILE A 82 -11.15 -0.41 -6.65
N ASN A 83 -11.15 0.81 -6.12
CA ASN A 83 -12.35 1.56 -5.78
C ASN A 83 -13.23 0.87 -4.71
N THR A 84 -12.60 0.23 -3.72
CA THR A 84 -13.28 -0.28 -2.53
C THR A 84 -12.76 0.38 -1.25
N PRO A 85 -13.57 0.45 -0.17
CA PRO A 85 -13.15 1.10 1.07
C PRO A 85 -11.82 0.57 1.67
N LEU A 86 -11.55 -0.74 1.55
CA LEU A 86 -10.33 -1.36 2.08
C LEU A 86 -9.09 -1.04 1.25
N SER A 87 -9.25 -0.81 -0.06
CA SER A 87 -8.17 -0.44 -0.98
C SER A 87 -8.10 1.08 -1.23
N CYS A 88 -8.82 1.88 -0.44
CA CYS A 88 -8.89 3.32 -0.64
C CYS A 88 -7.72 4.02 0.04
N LEU A 89 -6.63 4.15 -0.71
CA LEU A 89 -5.40 4.80 -0.26
C LEU A 89 -5.25 6.17 -0.92
N ARG A 90 -4.50 7.06 -0.29
CA ARG A 90 -4.08 8.32 -0.91
C ARG A 90 -2.66 8.69 -0.49
N ILE A 91 -1.96 9.35 -1.39
CA ILE A 91 -0.65 9.93 -1.12
C ILE A 91 -0.85 11.38 -0.68
N THR A 92 -0.19 11.77 0.40
CA THR A 92 -0.22 13.13 0.95
C THR A 92 1.19 13.61 1.22
N ARG A 93 1.33 14.87 1.66
CA ARG A 93 2.59 15.38 2.21
C ARG A 93 2.52 15.37 3.74
N PRO A 94 3.63 15.05 4.42
CA PRO A 94 3.71 15.20 5.86
C PRO A 94 3.51 16.67 6.24
N ARG A 95 2.79 16.91 7.34
CA ARG A 95 2.57 18.27 7.86
C ARG A 95 3.86 18.90 8.38
N ALA A 96 4.76 18.07 8.91
CA ALA A 96 6.07 18.46 9.42
C ALA A 96 7.10 17.44 8.92
N PRO A 97 7.68 17.64 7.73
CA PRO A 97 8.59 16.67 7.12
C PRO A 97 9.85 16.48 7.96
N ALA A 98 10.25 15.23 8.17
CA ALA A 98 11.49 14.89 8.85
C ALA A 98 12.73 15.36 8.06
N PHE A 99 12.62 15.44 6.73
CA PHE A 99 13.66 15.88 5.82
C PHE A 99 13.18 17.03 4.94
N PRO A 100 13.19 18.29 5.43
CA PRO A 100 12.59 19.44 4.73
C PRO A 100 13.23 19.77 3.37
N ALA A 101 14.44 19.29 3.11
CA ALA A 101 15.15 19.48 1.85
C ALA A 101 14.72 18.49 0.74
N LEU A 102 13.87 17.51 1.06
CA LEU A 102 13.39 16.49 0.14
C LEU A 102 11.87 16.59 -0.03
N ASP A 103 11.39 16.29 -1.24
CA ASP A 103 9.97 16.04 -1.46
C ASP A 103 9.59 14.67 -0.90
N THR A 104 9.23 14.64 0.38
CA THR A 104 8.73 13.42 1.05
C THR A 104 7.21 13.34 1.01
N TYR A 105 6.72 12.11 1.08
CA TYR A 105 5.30 11.77 1.01
C TYR A 105 4.92 10.84 2.14
N THR A 106 3.62 10.82 2.45
CA THR A 106 3.00 9.90 3.40
C THR A 106 1.84 9.18 2.73
N LEU A 107 1.50 8.00 3.25
CA LEU A 107 0.37 7.21 2.79
C LEU A 107 -0.75 7.28 3.83
N GLU A 108 -2.00 7.39 3.39
CA GLU A 108 -3.17 7.35 4.28
C GLU A 108 -4.24 6.40 3.72
N SER A 109 -4.98 5.75 4.62
CA SER A 109 -6.21 5.02 4.26
C SER A 109 -7.42 5.91 4.53
N CYS A 110 -8.26 6.11 3.52
CA CYS A 110 -9.45 6.97 3.57
C CYS A 110 -10.68 6.24 3.00
N PRO A 111 -11.27 5.28 3.73
CA PRO A 111 -12.26 4.37 3.19
C PRO A 111 -13.47 5.03 2.52
N PHE A 112 -13.91 6.19 3.00
CA PHE A 112 -15.07 6.92 2.47
C PHE A 112 -14.88 7.55 1.08
N MET A 113 -13.65 7.60 0.56
CA MET A 113 -13.36 8.22 -0.74
C MET A 113 -13.55 7.24 -1.91
N CYS A 114 -13.76 5.94 -1.65
CA CYS A 114 -13.89 4.91 -2.67
C CYS A 114 -15.12 4.03 -2.41
N GLY A 115 -15.75 3.57 -3.49
CA GLY A 115 -16.91 2.69 -3.43
C GLY A 115 -18.12 3.31 -2.71
N VAL A 116 -19.02 2.45 -2.22
CA VAL A 116 -20.19 2.86 -1.45
C VAL A 116 -19.98 2.51 0.03
N GLY A 117 -20.17 3.49 0.90
CA GLY A 117 -19.94 3.33 2.33
C GLY A 117 -18.47 3.56 2.72
N GLY A 118 -18.19 3.50 4.01
CA GLY A 118 -16.87 3.78 4.56
C GLY A 118 -16.92 4.81 5.69
N ILE A 119 -16.05 4.63 6.66
CA ILE A 119 -15.93 5.54 7.80
C ILE A 119 -15.30 6.84 7.29
N LYS A 120 -15.89 7.99 7.64
CA LYS A 120 -15.40 9.34 7.26
C LYS A 120 -14.17 9.77 8.07
N ILE A 121 -13.17 8.90 8.14
CA ILE A 121 -11.91 9.11 8.85
C ILE A 121 -10.80 8.65 7.92
N CYS A 122 -9.77 9.50 7.78
CA CYS A 122 -8.50 9.11 7.18
C CYS A 122 -7.53 8.73 8.29
N LYS A 123 -6.87 7.58 8.17
CA LYS A 123 -5.82 7.15 9.08
C LYS A 123 -4.47 7.18 8.36
N PRO A 124 -3.44 7.84 8.93
CA PRO A 124 -2.10 7.76 8.36
C PRO A 124 -1.56 6.34 8.48
N ILE A 125 -0.80 5.91 7.47
CA ILE A 125 -0.13 4.62 7.44
C ILE A 125 1.33 4.83 7.86
N GLY A 126 1.76 4.06 8.86
CA GLY A 126 3.15 4.02 9.30
C GLY A 126 3.70 2.61 9.32
N THR A 127 4.90 2.44 9.87
CA THR A 127 5.52 1.13 10.05
C THR A 127 5.13 0.54 11.42
N TYR A 128 4.67 -0.70 11.41
CA TYR A 128 4.32 -1.48 12.60
C TYR A 128 5.14 -2.76 12.60
N THR A 129 5.93 -2.98 13.65
CA THR A 129 6.77 -4.18 13.74
C THR A 129 6.01 -5.29 14.44
N SER A 130 5.83 -6.42 13.76
CA SER A 130 5.25 -7.65 14.31
C SER A 130 6.03 -8.83 13.77
N ASN A 131 6.27 -9.86 14.60
CA ASN A 131 7.04 -11.05 14.21
C ASN A 131 8.38 -10.73 13.49
N TYR A 132 9.08 -9.70 13.96
CA TYR A 132 10.35 -9.20 13.37
C TYR A 132 10.24 -8.65 11.94
N GLN A 133 9.01 -8.45 11.43
CA GLN A 133 8.72 -7.86 10.13
C GLN A 133 8.12 -6.46 10.31
N ARG A 134 8.47 -5.53 9.42
CA ARG A 134 7.95 -4.15 9.43
C ARG A 134 6.79 -4.02 8.46
N HIS A 135 5.58 -4.19 8.95
CA HIS A 135 4.36 -4.05 8.18
C HIS A 135 3.98 -2.58 8.01
N LEU A 136 3.23 -2.25 6.96
CA LEU A 136 2.54 -0.97 6.87
C LEU A 136 1.19 -1.06 7.58
N SER A 137 0.85 -0.11 8.45
CA SER A 137 -0.35 -0.16 9.28
C SER A 137 -0.87 1.23 9.67
N PRO A 138 -2.20 1.43 9.76
CA PRO A 138 -2.81 2.61 10.37
C PRO A 138 -2.68 2.65 11.90
N ASN A 139 -2.22 1.58 12.53
CA ASN A 139 -2.01 1.50 13.98
C ASN A 139 -0.56 1.84 14.39
N ALA A 140 0.25 2.28 13.43
CA ALA A 140 1.59 2.80 13.72
C ALA A 140 1.50 4.11 14.51
N GLU A 141 2.49 4.34 15.36
CA GLU A 141 2.58 5.55 16.19
C GLU A 141 2.81 6.82 15.34
N TRP A 142 3.61 6.67 14.28
CA TRP A 142 4.00 7.77 13.40
C TRP A 142 3.77 7.40 11.92
N PRO A 143 3.30 8.34 11.08
CA PRO A 143 3.22 8.13 9.64
C PRO A 143 4.60 7.79 9.07
N PHE A 144 4.64 6.89 8.09
CA PHE A 144 5.87 6.55 7.40
C PHE A 144 6.11 7.54 6.26
N GLU A 145 7.17 8.33 6.38
CA GLU A 145 7.64 9.23 5.32
C GLU A 145 8.51 8.48 4.32
N PHE A 146 8.24 8.65 3.02
CA PHE A 146 9.00 8.02 1.95
C PHE A 146 9.22 8.97 0.76
N ILE A 147 10.18 8.61 -0.08
CA ILE A 147 10.42 9.23 -1.39
C ILE A 147 10.02 8.26 -2.50
N LEU A 148 9.68 8.80 -3.67
CA LEU A 148 9.38 8.00 -4.86
C LEU A 148 10.58 8.00 -5.79
N ILE A 149 11.12 6.82 -6.05
CA ILE A 149 12.21 6.60 -7.01
C ILE A 149 11.61 5.91 -8.23
N LYS A 150 11.82 6.48 -9.42
CA LYS A 150 11.34 5.86 -10.67
C LYS A 150 12.11 4.56 -10.92
N ALA A 151 11.39 3.45 -11.00
CA ALA A 151 11.94 2.16 -11.39
C ALA A 151 12.33 2.13 -12.88
N SER A 152 13.27 1.26 -13.26
CA SER A 152 13.61 1.02 -14.66
C SER A 152 12.42 0.37 -15.41
N GLU A 153 12.29 0.65 -16.71
CA GLU A 153 11.13 0.21 -17.51
C GLU A 153 10.94 -1.31 -17.54
N SER A 154 12.02 -2.10 -17.46
CA SER A 154 11.96 -3.58 -17.36
C SER A 154 11.33 -4.10 -16.08
N ALA A 155 11.16 -3.26 -15.06
CA ALA A 155 10.56 -3.61 -13.76
C ALA A 155 9.10 -3.13 -13.64
N VAL A 156 8.59 -2.43 -14.67
CA VAL A 156 7.20 -1.95 -14.73
C VAL A 156 6.29 -3.12 -15.07
N ILE A 157 5.17 -3.22 -14.36
CA ILE A 157 4.15 -4.25 -14.53
C ILE A 157 3.70 -4.29 -16.00
N THR A 158 4.06 -5.36 -16.71
CA THR A 158 3.54 -5.62 -18.05
C THR A 158 2.11 -6.11 -17.93
N ALA A 159 1.16 -5.18 -18.05
CA ALA A 159 -0.28 -5.38 -18.21
C ALA A 159 -1.04 -6.13 -17.09
N VAL A 160 -1.90 -5.41 -16.37
CA VAL A 160 -3.16 -5.97 -15.86
C VAL A 160 -4.20 -5.66 -16.93
N VAL A 161 -4.64 -6.68 -17.66
CA VAL A 161 -5.88 -6.65 -18.44
C VAL A 161 -7.05 -6.92 -17.50
#